data_AF-A0A6G4ZUD5-F1
#
_entry.id   AF-A0A6G4ZUD5-F1
#
_cell.length_a   1.000
_cell.length_b   1.000
_cell.length_c   1.000
_cell.angle_alpha   90.00
_cell.angle_beta   90.00
_cell.angle_gamma   90.00
#
_symmetry.space_group_name_H-M   'P 1'
#
loop_
_entity.id
_entity.type
_entity.pdbx_description
1 polymer ?
#
loop_
_entity_poly.entity_id
_entity_poly.type
_entity_poly.pdbx_seq_one_letter_code
_entity_poly.pdbx_strand_id
1 'polypeptide(L)'
;EAQSAGVPVIAYGVGGSRDIITAEKTGLLFDKQTPESLLETMQQFETMRFNPFAIKKHAEKFSKQKFQEKIRKYVSQVNQQASSCRSAFCR
;
A
#
# COMPACT_ATOMS: atom_id res chain seq x y z
N GLU A 1 -8.67 -5.49 0.61
CA GLU A 1 -9.55 -6.55 1.19
C GLU A 1 -8.83 -7.88 1.31
N ALA A 2 -8.41 -8.51 0.20
CA ALA A 2 -7.68 -9.79 0.23
C ALA A 2 -6.48 -9.79 1.20
N GLN A 3 -5.58 -8.81 1.10
CA GLN A 3 -4.44 -8.71 2.02
C GLN A 3 -4.86 -8.46 3.48
N SER A 4 -5.98 -7.77 3.73
CA SER A 4 -6.51 -7.57 5.09
C SER A 4 -7.02 -8.89 5.72
N ALA A 5 -7.43 -9.84 4.89
CA ALA A 5 -7.75 -11.21 5.28
C ALA A 5 -6.52 -12.13 5.37
N GLY A 6 -5.31 -11.60 5.14
CA GLY A 6 -4.07 -12.38 5.12
C GLY A 6 -3.87 -13.20 3.84
N VAL A 7 -4.62 -12.89 2.78
CA VAL A 7 -4.58 -13.62 1.51
C VAL A 7 -3.59 -12.95 0.56
N PRO A 8 -2.59 -13.69 0.03
CA PRO A 8 -1.67 -13.16 -0.97
C PRO A 8 -2.38 -12.92 -2.31
N VAL A 9 -1.91 -11.96 -3.10
CA VAL A 9 -2.62 -11.50 -4.32
C VAL A 9 -1.71 -11.54 -5.54
N ILE A 10 -2.18 -12.10 -6.65
CA ILE A 10 -1.61 -11.83 -7.99
C ILE A 10 -2.40 -10.65 -8.58
N ALA A 11 -1.72 -9.60 -9.03
CA ALA A 11 -2.39 -8.46 -9.66
C ALA A 11 -1.61 -7.91 -10.86
N TYR A 12 -2.32 -7.23 -11.76
CA TYR A 12 -1.67 -6.53 -12.86
C TYR A 12 -0.87 -5.34 -12.32
N GLY A 13 0.41 -5.23 -12.70
CA GLY A 13 1.38 -4.29 -12.18
C GLY A 13 1.20 -2.85 -12.65
N VAL A 14 0.02 -2.26 -12.51
CA VAL A 14 -0.25 -0.86 -12.84
C VAL A 14 -1.01 -0.14 -11.73
N GLY A 15 -0.74 1.16 -11.57
CA GLY A 15 -1.40 1.99 -10.57
C GLY A 15 -1.18 1.47 -9.14
N GLY A 16 -2.24 1.53 -8.32
CA GLY A 16 -2.16 1.23 -6.89
C GLY A 16 -1.76 -0.20 -6.53
N SER A 17 -1.80 -1.16 -7.47
CA SER A 17 -1.30 -2.52 -7.20
C SER A 17 0.22 -2.52 -6.94
N ARG A 18 0.98 -1.69 -7.66
CA ARG A 18 2.44 -1.51 -7.45
C ARG A 18 2.76 -0.91 -6.09
N ASP A 19 1.89 -0.03 -5.60
CA ASP A 19 2.09 0.64 -4.32
C ASP A 19 1.77 -0.28 -3.12
N ILE A 20 0.85 -1.22 -3.31
CA ILE A 20 0.30 -2.03 -2.21
C ILE A 20 0.92 -3.43 -2.17
N ILE A 21 1.22 -4.06 -3.32
CA ILE A 21 1.78 -5.41 -3.38
C ILE A 21 3.30 -5.36 -3.26
N THR A 22 3.80 -5.92 -2.16
CA THR A 22 5.22 -6.25 -2.00
C THR A 22 5.46 -7.67 -2.51
N ALA A 23 6.27 -7.78 -3.56
CA ALA A 23 6.69 -9.05 -4.15
C ALA A 23 7.20 -10.02 -3.08
N GLU A 24 6.83 -11.28 -3.22
CA GLU A 24 7.22 -12.40 -2.35
C GLU A 24 6.75 -12.35 -0.90
N LYS A 25 6.19 -11.22 -0.45
CA LYS A 25 5.66 -11.06 0.92
C LYS A 25 4.14 -11.06 0.96
N THR A 26 3.53 -10.36 0.00
CA THR A 26 2.07 -10.12 -0.04
C THR A 26 1.42 -10.57 -1.33
N GLY A 27 2.22 -11.05 -2.27
CA GLY A 27 1.76 -11.49 -3.56
C GLY A 27 2.80 -11.27 -4.66
N LEU A 28 2.33 -11.32 -5.91
CA LEU A 28 3.13 -11.07 -7.10
C LEU A 28 2.39 -10.12 -8.05
N LEU A 29 3.14 -9.46 -8.91
CA LEU A 29 2.62 -8.63 -9.98
C LEU A 29 2.97 -9.26 -11.32
N PHE A 30 2.08 -9.15 -12.29
CA PHE A 30 2.36 -9.48 -13.69
C PHE A 30 2.31 -8.22 -14.54
N ASP A 31 3.21 -8.08 -15.52
CA ASP A 31 3.45 -6.81 -16.21
C ASP A 31 2.76 -6.68 -17.57
N LYS A 32 2.26 -7.78 -18.15
CA LYS A 32 1.55 -7.77 -19.45
C LYS A 32 0.13 -8.31 -19.28
N GLN A 33 -0.88 -7.63 -19.83
CA GLN A 33 -2.26 -8.13 -19.85
C GLN A 33 -2.47 -9.24 -20.88
N THR A 34 -1.70 -10.32 -20.74
CA THR A 34 -1.69 -11.47 -21.63
C THR A 34 -1.82 -12.75 -20.79
N PRO A 35 -2.54 -13.78 -21.26
CA PRO A 35 -2.66 -15.05 -20.56
C PRO A 35 -1.31 -15.68 -20.17
N GLU A 36 -0.30 -15.55 -21.03
CA GLU A 36 1.03 -16.14 -20.84
C GLU A 36 1.73 -15.52 -19.63
N SER A 37 1.76 -14.19 -19.54
CA SER A 37 2.36 -13.47 -18.41
C SER A 37 1.64 -13.77 -17.08
N LEU A 38 0.31 -13.94 -17.11
CA LEU A 38 -0.44 -14.35 -15.93
C LEU A 38 -0.09 -15.79 -15.53
N LEU A 39 -0.04 -16.72 -16.49
CA LEU A 39 0.29 -18.12 -16.27
C LEU A 39 1.68 -18.30 -15.66
N GLU A 40 2.70 -17.62 -16.20
CA GLU A 40 4.06 -17.61 -15.66
C GLU A 40 4.06 -17.15 -14.20
N THR A 41 3.32 -16.08 -13.90
CA THR A 41 3.21 -15.53 -12.54
C THR A 41 2.48 -16.51 -11.60
N MET A 42 1.43 -17.19 -12.08
CA MET A 42 0.72 -18.23 -11.31
C MET A 42 1.64 -19.40 -10.97
N GLN A 43 2.40 -19.91 -11.94
CA GLN A 43 3.36 -21.00 -11.73
C GLN A 43 4.40 -20.62 -10.68
N GLN A 44 4.94 -19.39 -10.74
CA GLN A 44 5.83 -18.91 -9.70
C GLN A 44 5.11 -18.85 -8.34
N PHE A 45 3.91 -18.27 -8.28
CA PHE A 45 3.14 -18.07 -7.07
C PHE A 45 2.86 -19.37 -6.30
N GLU A 46 2.56 -20.47 -7.01
CA GLU A 46 2.25 -21.78 -6.41
C GLU A 46 3.44 -22.40 -5.66
N THR A 47 4.66 -22.07 -6.04
CA THR A 47 5.87 -22.57 -5.37
C THR A 47 6.20 -21.82 -4.07
N MET A 48 5.53 -20.69 -3.82
CA MET A 48 5.85 -19.80 -2.72
C MET A 48 5.12 -20.16 -1.43
N ARG A 49 5.64 -19.64 -0.32
CA ARG A 49 5.01 -19.71 1.00
C ARG A 49 4.80 -18.31 1.53
N PHE A 50 3.54 -17.98 1.79
CA PHE A 50 3.15 -16.69 2.33
C PHE A 50 2.80 -16.82 3.81
N ASN A 51 3.12 -15.78 4.58
CA ASN A 51 2.73 -15.69 5.97
C ASN A 51 1.46 -14.83 6.11
N PRO A 52 0.28 -15.40 6.42
CA PRO A 52 -0.97 -14.64 6.49
C PRO A 52 -0.94 -13.51 7.51
N PHE A 53 -0.23 -13.69 8.63
CA PHE A 53 -0.07 -12.65 9.65
C PHE A 53 0.76 -11.48 9.12
N ALA A 54 1.84 -11.76 8.39
CA ALA A 54 2.66 -10.70 7.77
C ALA A 54 1.87 -9.91 6.72
N ILE A 55 1.05 -10.59 5.92
CA ILE A 55 0.19 -9.95 4.91
C ILE A 55 -0.84 -9.03 5.58
N LYS A 56 -1.54 -9.53 6.60
CA LYS A 56 -2.51 -8.73 7.36
C LYS A 56 -1.87 -7.51 8.00
N LYS A 57 -0.72 -7.68 8.65
CA LYS A 57 0.06 -6.60 9.25
C LYS A 57 0.51 -5.55 8.23
N HIS A 58 0.83 -5.95 7.01
CA HIS A 58 1.13 -5.00 5.94
C HIS A 58 -0.10 -4.21 5.51
N ALA A 59 -1.25 -4.88 5.36
CA ALA A 59 -2.51 -4.24 5.00
C ALA A 59 -2.99 -3.19 6.03
N GLU A 60 -2.68 -3.36 7.32
CA GLU A 60 -3.02 -2.40 8.39
C GLU A 60 -2.45 -0.98 8.15
N LYS A 61 -1.35 -0.85 7.41
CA LYS A 61 -0.76 0.45 7.02
C LYS A 61 -1.71 1.30 6.17
N PHE A 62 -2.63 0.65 5.46
CA PHE A 62 -3.62 1.25 4.57
C PHE A 62 -5.01 1.34 5.24
N SER A 63 -5.09 1.14 6.56
CA SER A 63 -6.35 1.26 7.29
C SER A 63 -6.88 2.71 7.30
N LYS A 64 -8.21 2.83 7.37
CA LYS A 64 -8.92 4.12 7.52
C LYS A 64 -8.39 4.93 8.70
N GLN A 65 -8.12 4.27 9.83
CA GLN A 65 -7.58 4.91 11.02
C GLN A 65 -6.21 5.55 10.74
N LYS A 66 -5.28 4.81 10.12
CA LYS A 66 -3.95 5.34 9.77
C LYS A 66 -4.03 6.48 8.77
N PHE A 67 -4.95 6.41 7.82
CA PHE A 67 -5.21 7.52 6.89
C PHE A 67 -5.66 8.78 7.64
N GLN A 68 -6.68 8.66 8.50
CA GLN A 68 -7.19 9.78 9.29
C GLN A 68 -6.14 10.38 10.22
N GLU A 69 -5.35 9.55 10.89
CA GLU A 69 -4.22 9.98 11.73
C GLU A 69 -3.21 10.81 10.91
N LYS A 70 -2.78 10.31 9.74
CA LYS A 70 -1.81 10.98 8.87
C LYS A 70 -2.33 12.31 8.32
N ILE A 71 -3.57 12.35 7.83
CA ILE A 71 -4.18 13.57 7.29
C ILE A 71 -4.36 14.62 8.37
N ARG A 72 -4.89 14.24 9.55
CA ARG A 72 -5.03 15.18 10.68
C ARG A 72 -3.69 15.76 11.09
N LYS A 73 -2.66 14.92 11.22
CA LYS A 73 -1.30 15.36 11.55
C LYS A 73 -0.79 16.37 10.52
N TYR A 74 -0.95 16.08 9.23
CA TYR A 74 -0.51 16.97 8.15
C TYR A 74 -1.24 18.32 8.19
N VAL A 75 -2.57 18.32 8.31
CA VAL A 75 -3.38 19.57 8.39
C VAL A 75 -2.97 20.41 9.60
N SER A 76 -2.77 19.78 10.76
CA SER A 76 -2.30 20.48 11.96
C SER A 76 -0.93 21.12 11.77
N GLN A 77 0.00 20.43 11.10
CA GLN A 77 1.33 20.96 10.78
C GLN A 77 1.26 22.19 9.86
N VAL A 78 0.47 22.10 8.79
CA VAL A 78 0.29 23.22 7.85
C VAL A 78 -0.36 24.42 8.54
N ASN A 79 -1.36 24.19 9.41
CA ASN A 79 -1.98 25.26 10.19
C ASN A 79 -0.98 25.95 11.13
N GLN A 80 -0.14 25.20 11.85
CA GLN A 80 0.88 25.77 12.74
C GLN A 80 1.90 26.62 11.97
N GLN A 81 2.34 26.17 10.80
CA GLN A 81 3.27 26.89 9.94
C GLN A 81 2.64 28.18 9.38
N ALA A 82 1.37 28.14 9.00
CA ALA A 82 0.64 29.32 8.54
C ALA A 82 0.42 30.35 9.66
N SER A 83 0.33 29.91 10.92
CA SER A 83 0.26 30.79 12.10
C SER A 83 1.60 31.46 12.40
N SER A 84 2.71 30.72 12.30
CA SER A 84 4.05 31.28 12.56
C SER A 84 4.53 32.23 11.45
N CYS A 85 4.11 32.00 10.20
CA CYS A 85 4.43 32.90 9.10
C CYS A 85 3.63 34.22 9.21
N ARG A 86 2.38 34.16 9.70
CA ARG A 86 1.57 35.36 10.00
C ARG A 86 2.12 36.20 11.14
N SER A 87 2.71 35.59 12.17
CA SER A 87 3.36 36.35 13.26
C SER A 87 4.70 36.96 12.84
N ALA A 88 5.41 36.36 11.87
CA ALA A 88 6.66 36.87 11.33
C ALA A 88 6.48 38.02 10.33
N PHE A 89 5.35 38.08 9.61
CA PHE A 89 5.07 39.09 8.58
C PHE A 89 4.28 40.32 9.10
N CYS A 90 3.79 40.29 10.35
CA CYS A 90 3.16 41.43 11.03
C CYS A 90 4.17 42.31 11.81
N ARG A 91 5.46 42.24 11.49
CA ARG A 91 6.47 43.21 11.94
C ARG A 91 7.06 43.95 10.76
#